data_AF-A0A7X8WZZ4-F1
#
_entry.id   AF-A0A7X8WZZ4-F1
#
_cell.length_a   1.000
_cell.length_b   1.000
_cell.length_c   1.000
_cell.angle_alpha   90.00
_cell.angle_beta   90.00
_cell.angle_gamma   90.00
#
_symmetry.space_group_name_H-M   'P 1'
#
loop_
_entity.id
_entity.type
_entity.pdbx_description
1 polymer ?
#
loop_
_entity_poly.entity_id
_entity_poly.type
_entity_poly.pdbx_seq_one_letter_code
_entity_poly.pdbx_strand_id
1 'polypeptide(L)'
;KEHSAEYQAQAWIDLARKLHSEHTEAIDPANVESILIKTSHHTHYVIGTGANDPEKMDPTASRETLDHSIMYIFAVALQDGAWHHVDSYAPERAQRKDTVELWHKVSTVEDPEWTRRYHSLDLNEKAFGGSVEITMKDGTVITDDIAVADAHPLGARPFGREQYISKFRMLAEGIVEEAEITRFLDAVQRLDELKPGELDALNVVAKPGYINAAEAPKGLF
;
A
#
# COMPACT_ATOMS: atom_id res chain seq x y z
N LYS A 1 0.91 8.31 -4.18
CA LYS A 1 0.53 7.11 -3.40
C LYS A 1 1.15 7.20 -2.02
N GLU A 2 0.40 6.86 -0.96
CA GLU A 2 0.86 6.90 0.43
C GLU A 2 1.62 5.64 0.78
N HIS A 3 1.03 4.48 0.48
CA HIS A 3 1.55 3.19 0.87
C HIS A 3 2.54 2.65 -0.17
N SER A 4 3.57 1.94 0.29
CA SER A 4 4.50 1.22 -0.59
C SER A 4 3.85 -0.10 -1.00
N ALA A 5 2.95 -0.03 -1.99
CA ALA A 5 2.25 -1.14 -2.63
C ALA A 5 1.81 -0.70 -4.04
N GLU A 6 1.25 -1.59 -4.86
CA GLU A 6 0.60 -1.20 -6.13
C GLU A 6 -0.45 -0.10 -5.90
N TYR A 7 -0.72 0.74 -6.91
CA TYR A 7 -1.63 1.88 -6.77
C TYR A 7 -3.08 1.43 -6.51
N GLN A 8 -3.49 0.31 -7.10
CA GLN A 8 -4.83 -0.25 -7.01
C GLN A 8 -5.09 -0.87 -5.65
N ALA A 9 -4.04 -1.11 -4.85
CA ALA A 9 -4.13 -1.57 -3.48
C ALA A 9 -4.31 -0.44 -2.44
N GLN A 10 -4.08 0.83 -2.81
CA GLN A 10 -3.99 1.94 -1.84
C GLN A 10 -5.28 2.12 -1.03
N ALA A 11 -6.43 2.14 -1.70
CA ALA A 11 -7.71 2.33 -1.04
C ALA A 11 -8.04 1.15 -0.12
N TRP A 12 -7.62 -0.06 -0.48
CA TRP A 12 -7.83 -1.26 0.32
C TRP A 12 -7.02 -1.28 1.60
N ILE A 13 -5.80 -0.73 1.58
CA ILE A 13 -5.01 -0.53 2.80
C ILE A 13 -5.74 0.43 3.75
N ASP A 14 -6.25 1.56 3.24
CA ASP A 14 -6.96 2.54 4.07
C ASP A 14 -8.26 1.96 4.64
N LEU A 15 -9.03 1.24 3.83
CA LEU A 15 -10.25 0.56 4.29
C LEU A 15 -9.95 -0.51 5.35
N ALA A 16 -8.93 -1.34 5.13
CA ALA A 16 -8.53 -2.36 6.10
C ALA A 16 -8.10 -1.76 7.44
N ARG A 17 -7.40 -0.61 7.41
CA ARG A 17 -7.00 0.12 8.64
C ARG A 17 -8.20 0.73 9.37
N LYS A 18 -9.19 1.24 8.64
CA LYS A 18 -10.46 1.67 9.23
C LYS A 18 -11.16 0.50 9.92
N LEU A 19 -11.32 -0.62 9.21
CA LEU A 19 -11.94 -1.84 9.73
C LEU A 19 -11.18 -2.42 10.94
N HIS A 20 -9.85 -2.34 10.97
CA HIS A 20 -9.06 -2.71 12.15
C HIS A 20 -9.51 -1.96 13.41
N SER A 21 -9.77 -0.65 13.28
CA SER A 21 -10.17 0.19 14.41
C SER A 21 -11.64 0.04 14.80
N GLU A 22 -12.51 -0.24 13.84
CA GLU A 22 -13.97 -0.31 14.05
C GLU A 22 -14.45 -1.73 14.39
N HIS A 23 -13.74 -2.75 13.91
CA HIS A 23 -14.14 -4.17 13.94
C HIS A 23 -12.99 -5.07 14.36
N THR A 24 -12.50 -4.89 15.59
CA THR A 24 -11.36 -5.67 16.12
C THR A 24 -11.59 -7.18 16.13
N GLU A 25 -12.85 -7.63 16.15
CA GLU A 25 -13.24 -9.03 16.04
C GLU A 25 -12.84 -9.67 14.71
N ALA A 26 -12.73 -8.89 13.63
CA ALA A 26 -12.36 -9.35 12.29
C ALA A 26 -10.83 -9.51 12.09
N ILE A 27 -10.02 -9.10 13.08
CA ILE A 27 -8.56 -9.22 13.07
C ILE A 27 -8.12 -10.69 13.23
N ASP A 28 -8.82 -11.42 14.11
CA ASP A 28 -8.50 -12.82 14.40
C ASP A 28 -9.16 -13.72 13.33
N PRO A 29 -8.36 -14.45 12.52
CA PRO A 29 -8.92 -15.38 11.54
C PRO A 29 -9.83 -16.42 12.17
N ALA A 30 -9.68 -16.77 13.45
CA ALA A 30 -10.56 -17.72 14.13
C ALA A 30 -12.03 -17.27 14.13
N ASN A 31 -12.31 -15.98 14.06
CA ASN A 31 -13.66 -15.41 14.03
C ASN A 31 -14.20 -15.19 12.60
N VAL A 32 -13.32 -15.21 11.59
CA VAL A 32 -13.67 -14.91 10.20
C VAL A 32 -13.97 -16.21 9.44
N GLU A 33 -15.08 -16.23 8.73
CA GLU A 33 -15.45 -17.29 7.79
C GLU A 33 -14.89 -16.99 6.39
N SER A 34 -15.16 -15.78 5.86
CA SER A 34 -14.68 -15.36 4.54
C SER A 34 -14.61 -13.84 4.41
N ILE A 35 -13.77 -13.36 3.49
CA ILE A 35 -13.67 -11.95 3.11
C ILE A 35 -13.84 -11.86 1.58
N LEU A 36 -14.86 -11.15 1.11
CA LEU A 36 -15.12 -10.93 -0.31
C LEU A 36 -14.90 -9.45 -0.66
N ILE A 37 -13.97 -9.20 -1.57
CA ILE A 37 -13.71 -7.88 -2.15
C ILE A 37 -14.37 -7.79 -3.53
N LYS A 38 -15.29 -6.85 -3.70
CA LYS A 38 -15.92 -6.52 -4.99
C LYS A 38 -15.24 -5.28 -5.54
N THR A 39 -14.60 -5.40 -6.70
CA THR A 39 -13.69 -4.36 -7.22
C THR A 39 -13.71 -4.28 -8.74
N SER A 40 -12.92 -3.37 -9.32
CA SER A 40 -12.79 -3.20 -10.77
C SER A 40 -12.12 -4.41 -11.44
N HIS A 41 -12.32 -4.55 -12.75
CA HIS A 41 -11.64 -5.53 -13.60
C HIS A 41 -10.13 -5.51 -13.38
N HIS A 42 -9.53 -4.32 -13.37
CA HIS A 42 -8.08 -4.19 -13.23
C HIS A 42 -7.61 -4.77 -11.90
N THR A 43 -8.23 -4.37 -10.79
CA THR A 43 -7.87 -4.89 -9.46
C THR A 43 -8.08 -6.40 -9.39
N HIS A 44 -9.23 -6.92 -9.85
CA HIS A 44 -9.55 -8.34 -9.79
C HIS A 44 -8.56 -9.22 -10.57
N TYR A 45 -8.26 -8.85 -11.83
CA TYR A 45 -7.44 -9.67 -12.73
C TYR A 45 -5.93 -9.37 -12.65
N VAL A 46 -5.51 -8.22 -12.13
CA VAL A 46 -4.09 -7.87 -12.03
C VAL A 46 -3.52 -8.18 -10.66
N ILE A 47 -4.22 -7.87 -9.57
CA ILE A 47 -3.70 -8.10 -8.19
C ILE A 47 -4.62 -8.92 -7.29
N GLY A 48 -5.79 -9.30 -7.80
CA GLY A 48 -6.77 -10.11 -7.11
C GLY A 48 -6.68 -11.60 -7.45
N THR A 49 -7.65 -12.35 -6.95
CA THR A 49 -7.82 -13.79 -7.21
C THR A 49 -8.07 -14.10 -8.68
N GLY A 50 -8.60 -13.14 -9.46
CA GLY A 50 -8.79 -13.29 -10.91
C GLY A 50 -7.49 -13.38 -11.71
N ALA A 51 -6.35 -12.98 -11.11
CA ALA A 51 -5.03 -13.15 -11.73
C ALA A 51 -4.64 -14.63 -11.94
N ASN A 52 -5.28 -15.56 -11.20
CA ASN A 52 -4.96 -16.99 -11.20
C ASN A 52 -3.46 -17.27 -11.00
N ASP A 53 -2.80 -16.42 -10.21
CA ASP A 53 -1.39 -16.49 -9.89
C ASP A 53 -1.21 -17.08 -8.48
N PRO A 54 -0.70 -18.32 -8.34
CA PRO A 54 -0.55 -18.95 -7.04
C PRO A 54 0.50 -18.26 -6.17
N GLU A 55 1.47 -17.53 -6.74
CA GLU A 55 2.49 -16.82 -5.95
C GLU A 55 1.85 -15.70 -5.11
N LYS A 56 0.72 -15.13 -5.54
CA LYS A 56 -0.05 -14.15 -4.77
C LYS A 56 -0.77 -14.72 -3.55
N MET A 57 -0.66 -16.03 -3.32
CA MET A 57 -1.13 -16.72 -2.11
C MET A 57 0.01 -17.42 -1.37
N ASP A 58 1.26 -17.28 -1.84
CA ASP A 58 2.43 -17.95 -1.28
C ASP A 58 3.12 -17.07 -0.23
N PRO A 59 3.18 -17.48 1.06
CA PRO A 59 3.82 -16.70 2.12
C PRO A 59 5.34 -16.60 2.00
N THR A 60 5.95 -17.31 1.06
CA THR A 60 7.38 -17.23 0.73
C THR A 60 7.67 -16.43 -0.53
N ALA A 61 6.64 -15.87 -1.17
CA ALA A 61 6.79 -15.03 -2.35
C ALA A 61 7.63 -13.77 -2.08
N SER A 62 8.20 -13.21 -3.14
CA SER A 62 9.02 -12.02 -3.03
C SER A 62 8.17 -10.79 -2.71
N ARG A 63 8.84 -9.72 -2.26
CA ARG A 63 8.20 -8.42 -2.02
C ARG A 63 7.45 -7.92 -3.26
N GLU A 64 8.04 -8.09 -4.44
CA GLU A 64 7.50 -7.67 -5.75
C GLU A 64 6.23 -8.44 -6.15
N THR A 65 6.02 -9.61 -5.57
CA THR A 65 4.77 -10.36 -5.71
C THR A 65 3.75 -9.94 -4.65
N LEU A 66 4.20 -9.82 -3.39
CA LEU A 66 3.33 -9.45 -2.27
C LEU A 66 2.77 -8.03 -2.38
N ASP A 67 3.52 -7.09 -2.98
CA ASP A 67 3.04 -5.73 -3.24
C ASP A 67 1.99 -5.65 -4.37
N HIS A 68 1.73 -6.78 -5.04
CA HIS A 68 0.70 -7.02 -6.04
C HIS A 68 -0.27 -8.15 -5.64
N SER A 69 -0.41 -8.46 -4.35
CA SER A 69 -1.43 -9.38 -3.83
C SER A 69 -2.41 -8.62 -2.94
N ILE A 70 -3.59 -8.25 -3.46
CA ILE A 70 -4.60 -7.55 -2.66
C ILE A 70 -5.07 -8.40 -1.45
N MET A 71 -5.05 -9.73 -1.59
CA MET A 71 -5.42 -10.65 -0.52
C MET A 71 -4.41 -10.53 0.65
N TYR A 72 -3.11 -10.54 0.36
CA TYR A 72 -2.06 -10.32 1.34
C TYR A 72 -2.15 -8.93 1.96
N ILE A 73 -2.24 -7.92 1.10
CA ILE A 73 -2.22 -6.51 1.48
C ILE A 73 -3.38 -6.20 2.43
N PHE A 74 -4.59 -6.63 2.07
CA PHE A 74 -5.77 -6.40 2.91
C PHE A 74 -5.66 -7.11 4.25
N ALA A 75 -5.22 -8.38 4.27
CA ALA A 75 -5.08 -9.16 5.51
C ALA A 75 -4.06 -8.54 6.48
N VAL A 76 -2.88 -8.15 5.98
CA VAL A 76 -1.84 -7.53 6.83
C VAL A 76 -2.28 -6.15 7.31
N ALA A 77 -2.86 -5.31 6.45
CA ALA A 77 -3.35 -3.99 6.85
C ALA A 77 -4.50 -4.09 7.88
N LEU A 78 -5.38 -5.08 7.74
CA LEU A 78 -6.47 -5.34 8.69
C LEU A 78 -5.91 -5.81 10.04
N GLN A 79 -4.91 -6.70 10.04
CA GLN A 79 -4.34 -7.19 11.29
C GLN A 79 -3.53 -6.15 12.04
N ASP A 80 -2.73 -5.37 11.32
CA ASP A 80 -1.76 -4.46 11.94
C ASP A 80 -2.33 -3.05 12.15
N GLY A 81 -3.43 -2.69 11.48
CA GLY A 81 -3.96 -1.33 11.49
C GLY A 81 -3.01 -0.31 10.84
N ALA A 82 -1.96 -0.78 10.18
CA ALA A 82 -0.89 0.00 9.59
C ALA A 82 -0.30 -0.70 8.36
N TRP A 83 0.45 0.06 7.56
CA TRP A 83 1.22 -0.46 6.44
C TRP A 83 2.60 0.19 6.41
N HIS A 84 3.65 -0.59 6.67
CA HIS A 84 5.02 -0.13 6.64
C HIS A 84 5.75 -0.64 5.41
N HIS A 85 6.58 0.21 4.82
CA HIS A 85 7.23 -0.11 3.55
C HIS A 85 8.25 -1.25 3.65
N VAL A 86 8.74 -1.63 4.84
CA VAL A 86 9.62 -2.80 5.04
C VAL A 86 8.89 -3.86 5.84
N ASP A 87 8.40 -3.51 7.02
CA ASP A 87 7.92 -4.49 8.00
C ASP A 87 6.70 -5.26 7.53
N SER A 88 5.81 -4.63 6.73
CA SER A 88 4.66 -5.31 6.13
C SER A 88 5.06 -6.32 5.05
N TYR A 89 6.34 -6.44 4.69
CA TYR A 89 6.86 -7.45 3.75
C TYR A 89 7.92 -8.36 4.37
N ALA A 90 8.27 -8.16 5.66
CA ALA A 90 9.27 -8.99 6.31
C ALA A 90 8.82 -10.46 6.30
N PRO A 91 9.70 -11.44 5.99
CA PRO A 91 9.33 -12.86 5.96
C PRO A 91 8.66 -13.32 7.26
N GLU A 92 9.13 -12.85 8.40
CA GLU A 92 8.58 -13.18 9.72
C GLU A 92 7.15 -12.66 9.89
N ARG A 93 6.82 -11.54 9.23
CA ARG A 93 5.47 -10.98 9.21
C ARG A 93 4.59 -11.73 8.22
N ALA A 94 5.06 -11.96 7.00
CA ALA A 94 4.28 -12.61 5.94
C ALA A 94 3.93 -14.08 6.27
N GLN A 95 4.83 -14.79 6.95
CA GLN A 95 4.70 -16.21 7.27
C GLN A 95 4.01 -16.50 8.61
N ARG A 96 3.50 -15.47 9.29
CA ARG A 96 2.67 -15.64 10.49
C ARG A 96 1.47 -16.54 10.17
N LYS A 97 1.27 -17.60 10.97
CA LYS A 97 0.22 -18.60 10.71
C LYS A 97 -1.18 -17.99 10.65
N ASP A 98 -1.47 -17.07 11.57
CA ASP A 98 -2.75 -16.35 11.62
C ASP A 98 -2.93 -15.40 10.42
N THR A 99 -1.85 -14.81 9.91
CA THR A 99 -1.89 -14.01 8.69
C THR A 99 -2.15 -14.85 7.46
N VAL A 100 -1.46 -15.98 7.31
CA VAL A 100 -1.70 -16.90 6.18
C VAL A 100 -3.13 -17.42 6.21
N GLU A 101 -3.66 -17.76 7.39
CA GLU A 101 -5.05 -18.19 7.53
C GLU A 101 -6.03 -17.08 7.11
N LEU A 102 -5.84 -15.84 7.57
CA LEU A 102 -6.72 -14.73 7.20
C LEU A 102 -6.62 -14.37 5.71
N TRP A 103 -5.40 -14.29 5.20
CA TRP A 103 -5.09 -14.05 3.79
C TRP A 103 -5.80 -15.04 2.89
N HIS A 104 -5.77 -16.33 3.23
CA HIS A 104 -6.43 -17.40 2.46
C HIS A 104 -7.96 -17.36 2.51
N LYS A 105 -8.55 -16.53 3.37
CA LYS A 105 -10.00 -16.26 3.40
C LYS A 105 -10.41 -15.07 2.53
N VAL A 106 -9.45 -14.29 2.02
CA VAL A 106 -9.72 -13.15 1.14
C VAL A 106 -9.86 -13.62 -0.30
N SER A 107 -10.99 -13.26 -0.91
CA SER A 107 -11.28 -13.49 -2.32
C SER A 107 -11.71 -12.19 -2.99
N THR A 108 -11.56 -12.11 -4.32
CA THR A 108 -11.99 -10.96 -5.09
C THR A 108 -12.94 -11.36 -6.20
N VAL A 109 -13.83 -10.45 -6.59
CA VAL A 109 -14.68 -10.57 -7.78
C VAL A 109 -14.74 -9.22 -8.50
N GLU A 110 -14.83 -9.27 -9.83
CA GLU A 110 -15.16 -8.07 -10.61
C GLU A 110 -16.61 -7.67 -10.37
N ASP A 111 -16.81 -6.38 -10.12
CA ASP A 111 -18.10 -5.72 -10.14
C ASP A 111 -18.14 -4.73 -11.34
N PRO A 112 -19.11 -4.89 -12.27
CA PRO A 112 -19.22 -4.02 -13.44
C PRO A 112 -19.33 -2.53 -13.12
N GLU A 113 -19.93 -2.15 -12.00
CA GLU A 113 -20.06 -0.74 -11.61
C GLU A 113 -18.71 -0.17 -11.15
N TRP A 114 -17.93 -0.93 -10.39
CA TRP A 114 -16.57 -0.52 -10.02
C TRP A 114 -15.64 -0.46 -11.25
N THR A 115 -15.81 -1.36 -12.22
CA THR A 115 -15.11 -1.29 -13.52
C THR A 115 -15.52 -0.04 -14.31
N ARG A 116 -16.81 0.29 -14.38
CA ARG A 116 -17.29 1.50 -15.06
C ARG A 116 -16.67 2.75 -14.45
N ARG A 117 -16.70 2.88 -13.11
CA ARG A 117 -16.11 4.01 -12.38
C ARG A 117 -14.61 4.12 -12.60
N TYR A 118 -13.88 3.01 -12.63
CA TYR A 118 -12.44 3.00 -12.92
C TYR A 118 -12.09 3.66 -14.25
N HIS A 119 -12.89 3.41 -15.28
CA HIS A 119 -12.71 3.97 -16.62
C HIS A 119 -13.32 5.36 -16.82
N SER A 120 -14.07 5.90 -15.85
CA SER A 120 -14.69 7.22 -15.99
C SER A 120 -13.63 8.31 -16.18
N LEU A 121 -13.97 9.26 -17.06
CA LEU A 121 -13.21 10.50 -17.27
C LEU A 121 -13.73 11.64 -16.37
N ASP A 122 -14.92 11.49 -15.78
CA ASP A 122 -15.39 12.39 -14.75
C ASP A 122 -14.68 12.08 -13.44
N LEU A 123 -13.90 13.04 -12.94
CA LEU A 123 -13.14 12.89 -11.71
C LEU A 123 -14.03 12.65 -10.48
N ASN A 124 -15.29 13.10 -10.49
CA ASN A 124 -16.22 12.87 -9.39
C ASN A 124 -16.75 11.43 -9.36
N GLU A 125 -16.75 10.74 -10.49
CA GLU A 125 -17.17 9.34 -10.57
C GLU A 125 -15.99 8.37 -10.46
N LYS A 126 -14.81 8.82 -10.90
CA LYS A 126 -13.60 8.00 -11.00
C LYS A 126 -13.24 7.38 -9.65
N ALA A 127 -13.15 6.06 -9.62
CA ALA A 127 -12.86 5.30 -8.41
C ALA A 127 -11.82 4.22 -8.68
N PHE A 128 -11.03 3.90 -7.67
CA PHE A 128 -9.97 2.89 -7.71
C PHE A 128 -10.10 1.86 -6.58
N GLY A 129 -11.14 1.97 -5.73
CA GLY A 129 -11.42 1.03 -4.65
C GLY A 129 -12.55 0.05 -4.99
N GLY A 130 -13.47 -0.11 -4.06
CA GLY A 130 -14.57 -1.07 -4.14
C GLY A 130 -15.27 -1.25 -2.79
N SER A 131 -15.98 -2.38 -2.63
CA SER A 131 -16.61 -2.76 -1.37
C SER A 131 -16.07 -4.08 -0.85
N VAL A 132 -16.10 -4.27 0.48
CA VAL A 132 -15.74 -5.52 1.15
C VAL A 132 -16.91 -6.06 1.96
N GLU A 133 -17.05 -7.38 1.99
CA GLU A 133 -17.96 -8.12 2.86
C GLU A 133 -17.15 -9.13 3.67
N ILE A 134 -17.08 -8.94 4.99
CA ILE A 134 -16.45 -9.87 5.93
C ILE A 134 -17.56 -10.67 6.59
N THR A 135 -17.65 -11.96 6.26
CA THR A 135 -18.58 -12.88 6.92
C THR A 135 -17.89 -13.49 8.13
N MET A 136 -18.47 -13.28 9.29
CA MET A 136 -18.01 -13.81 10.57
C MET A 136 -18.60 -15.21 10.80
N LYS A 137 -17.93 -16.03 11.64
CA LYS A 137 -18.39 -17.40 11.94
C LYS A 137 -19.70 -17.47 12.73
N ASP A 138 -20.09 -16.39 13.40
CA ASP A 138 -21.39 -16.29 14.08
C ASP A 138 -22.53 -15.91 13.12
N GLY A 139 -22.22 -15.69 11.83
CA GLY A 139 -23.18 -15.29 10.79
C GLY A 139 -23.30 -13.78 10.59
N THR A 140 -22.64 -12.97 11.42
CA THR A 140 -22.58 -11.51 11.22
C THR A 140 -21.85 -11.18 9.93
N VAL A 141 -22.30 -10.15 9.21
CA VAL A 141 -21.63 -9.63 8.01
C VAL A 141 -21.26 -8.17 8.24
N ILE A 142 -19.97 -7.88 8.19
CA ILE A 142 -19.43 -6.52 8.21
C ILE A 142 -19.25 -6.08 6.75
N THR A 143 -19.80 -4.93 6.40
CA THR A 143 -19.72 -4.38 5.03
C THR A 143 -19.23 -2.95 5.07
N ASP A 144 -18.33 -2.60 4.17
CA ASP A 144 -17.84 -1.23 4.01
C ASP A 144 -17.31 -1.02 2.58
N ASP A 145 -17.15 0.23 2.18
CA ASP A 145 -16.66 0.60 0.86
C ASP A 145 -15.73 1.81 0.87
N ILE A 146 -14.91 1.90 -0.17
CA ILE A 146 -14.03 3.04 -0.40
C ILE A 146 -13.89 3.30 -1.89
N ALA A 147 -14.11 4.53 -2.32
CA ALA A 147 -13.99 4.90 -3.74
C ALA A 147 -12.55 5.19 -4.14
N VAL A 148 -11.80 5.91 -3.31
CA VAL A 148 -10.42 6.34 -3.55
C VAL A 148 -9.64 6.30 -2.25
N ALA A 149 -8.32 6.09 -2.33
CA ALA A 149 -7.44 6.13 -1.17
C ALA A 149 -7.51 7.47 -0.42
N ASP A 150 -7.23 7.46 0.88
CA ASP A 150 -7.32 8.65 1.74
C ASP A 150 -6.47 9.79 1.19
N ALA A 151 -5.25 9.46 0.74
CA ALA A 151 -4.28 10.40 0.18
C ALA A 151 -4.66 10.99 -1.19
N HIS A 152 -5.69 10.47 -1.86
CA HIS A 152 -6.15 10.98 -3.15
C HIS A 152 -6.66 12.43 -3.01
N PRO A 153 -6.58 13.28 -4.06
CA PRO A 153 -7.13 14.65 -4.00
C PRO A 153 -8.61 14.75 -3.59
N LEU A 154 -9.37 13.68 -3.80
CA LEU A 154 -10.78 13.54 -3.41
C LEU A 154 -10.99 12.55 -2.23
N GLY A 155 -9.90 12.10 -1.59
CA GLY A 155 -9.94 11.17 -0.46
C GLY A 155 -10.19 11.89 0.86
N ALA A 156 -10.29 11.11 1.94
CA ALA A 156 -10.59 11.64 3.28
C ALA A 156 -9.44 12.48 3.86
N ARG A 157 -8.20 12.26 3.42
CA ARG A 157 -7.00 12.99 3.88
C ARG A 157 -6.04 13.23 2.71
N PRO A 158 -6.37 14.15 1.78
CA PRO A 158 -5.56 14.42 0.61
C PRO A 158 -4.11 14.76 0.99
N PHE A 159 -3.14 14.18 0.29
CA PHE A 159 -1.73 14.42 0.58
C PHE A 159 -1.33 15.86 0.24
N GLY A 160 -1.00 16.63 1.29
CA GLY A 160 -0.35 17.92 1.21
C GLY A 160 1.16 17.84 1.44
N ARG A 161 1.82 19.00 1.44
CA ARG A 161 3.28 19.12 1.58
C ARG A 161 3.81 18.39 2.82
N GLU A 162 3.15 18.56 3.96
CA GLU A 162 3.56 17.95 5.23
C GLU A 162 3.56 16.43 5.16
N GLN A 163 2.57 15.82 4.50
CA GLN A 163 2.51 14.37 4.33
C GLN A 163 3.65 13.85 3.44
N TYR A 164 4.00 14.59 2.37
CA TYR A 164 5.17 14.25 1.55
C TYR A 164 6.48 14.35 2.32
N ILE A 165 6.65 15.39 3.15
CA ILE A 165 7.85 15.56 3.98
C ILE A 165 7.95 14.43 5.01
N SER A 166 6.84 14.12 5.70
CA SER A 166 6.80 13.02 6.67
C SER A 166 7.15 11.69 6.01
N LYS A 167 6.59 11.43 4.83
CA LYS A 167 6.89 10.21 4.05
C LYS A 167 8.36 10.17 3.63
N PHE A 168 8.93 11.28 3.15
CA PHE A 168 10.34 11.35 2.80
C PHE A 168 11.23 11.02 4.00
N ARG A 169 10.95 11.60 5.16
CA ARG A 169 11.70 11.33 6.40
C ARG A 169 11.62 9.85 6.80
N MET A 170 10.44 9.25 6.76
CA MET A 170 10.26 7.82 7.03
C MET A 170 11.05 6.93 6.06
N LEU A 171 11.07 7.26 4.77
CA LEU A 171 11.86 6.51 3.77
C LEU A 171 13.37 6.75 3.89
N ALA A 172 13.78 7.89 4.43
CA ALA A 172 15.18 8.29 4.59
C ALA A 172 15.78 7.80 5.93
N GLU A 173 14.94 7.38 6.87
CA GLU A 173 15.36 6.91 8.19
C GLU A 173 16.38 5.77 8.06
N GLY A 174 17.46 5.84 8.84
CA GLY A 174 18.55 4.87 8.75
C GLY A 174 19.47 5.03 7.54
N ILE A 175 18.99 5.60 6.42
CA ILE A 175 19.71 5.70 5.13
C ILE A 175 20.45 7.04 4.98
N VAL A 176 19.83 8.15 5.36
CA VAL A 176 20.31 9.52 5.12
C VAL A 176 20.53 10.22 6.46
N GLU A 177 21.56 11.05 6.57
CA GLU A 177 21.79 11.85 7.79
C GLU A 177 20.77 12.97 7.94
N GLU A 178 20.38 13.32 9.17
CA GLU A 178 19.39 14.39 9.42
C GLU A 178 19.79 15.75 8.82
N ALA A 179 21.08 16.06 8.81
CA ALA A 179 21.60 17.28 8.18
C ALA A 179 21.37 17.27 6.67
N GLU A 180 21.55 16.12 6.03
CA GLU A 180 21.35 15.94 4.59
C GLU A 180 19.87 15.92 4.21
N ILE A 181 19.02 15.28 5.04
CA ILE A 181 17.55 15.36 4.92
C ILE A 181 17.11 16.83 4.96
N THR A 182 17.60 17.60 5.93
CA THR A 182 17.25 19.02 6.09
C THR A 182 17.73 19.83 4.88
N ARG A 183 18.99 19.65 4.46
CA ARG A 183 19.56 20.33 3.27
C ARG A 183 18.74 20.07 2.01
N PHE A 184 18.35 18.82 1.75
CA PHE A 184 17.52 18.45 0.61
C PHE A 184 16.13 19.06 0.71
N LEU A 185 15.48 18.96 1.88
CA LEU A 185 14.14 19.51 2.11
C LEU A 185 14.11 21.03 1.92
N ASP A 186 15.13 21.75 2.39
CA ASP A 186 15.25 23.19 2.18
C ASP A 186 15.36 23.52 0.68
N ALA A 187 16.14 22.75 -0.09
CA ALA A 187 16.32 22.97 -1.52
C ALA A 187 15.02 22.72 -2.33
N VAL A 188 14.35 21.57 -2.12
CA VAL A 188 13.13 21.23 -2.88
C VAL A 188 11.92 22.10 -2.54
N GLN A 189 11.95 22.77 -1.38
CA GLN A 189 10.89 23.68 -0.97
C GLN A 189 11.02 25.08 -1.58
N ARG A 190 12.22 25.46 -2.05
CA ARG A 190 12.48 26.72 -2.76
C ARG A 190 12.87 26.51 -4.23
N LEU A 191 12.29 25.48 -4.86
CA LEU A 191 12.70 25.00 -6.19
C LEU A 191 12.73 26.11 -7.25
N ASP A 192 11.76 27.03 -7.21
CA ASP A 192 11.63 28.19 -8.09
C ASP A 192 12.62 29.33 -7.80
N GLU A 193 13.27 29.30 -6.64
CA GLU A 193 14.28 30.28 -6.21
C GLU A 193 15.72 29.77 -6.38
N LEU A 194 15.92 28.54 -6.86
CA LEU A 194 17.26 27.97 -7.04
C LEU A 194 18.06 28.72 -8.09
N LYS A 195 19.32 29.01 -7.77
CA LYS A 195 20.28 29.70 -8.62
C LYS A 195 21.12 28.71 -9.44
N PRO A 196 21.79 29.17 -10.52
CA PRO A 196 22.80 28.37 -11.19
C PRO A 196 23.84 27.84 -10.20
N GLY A 197 24.10 26.53 -10.25
CA GLY A 197 25.03 25.85 -9.34
C GLY A 197 24.40 25.26 -8.07
N GLU A 198 23.08 25.43 -7.84
CA GLU A 198 22.37 24.84 -6.68
C GLU A 198 21.57 23.57 -7.02
N LEU A 199 21.58 23.11 -8.28
CA LEU A 199 20.76 21.97 -8.72
C LEU A 199 21.27 20.62 -8.18
N ASP A 200 22.55 20.53 -7.84
CA ASP A 200 23.13 19.37 -7.16
C ASP A 200 22.44 19.10 -5.82
N ALA A 201 21.95 20.16 -5.15
CA ALA A 201 21.19 20.07 -3.91
C ALA A 201 19.87 19.30 -4.03
N LEU A 202 19.35 19.08 -5.25
CA LEU A 202 18.16 18.26 -5.52
C LEU A 202 18.46 16.75 -5.55
N ASN A 203 19.72 16.34 -5.38
CA ASN A 203 20.09 14.96 -5.15
C ASN A 203 20.25 14.72 -3.64
N VAL A 204 19.98 13.50 -3.20
CA VAL A 204 20.15 13.07 -1.80
C VAL A 204 21.39 12.20 -1.71
N VAL A 205 22.20 12.42 -0.68
CA VAL A 205 23.40 11.64 -0.38
C VAL A 205 23.10 10.65 0.75
N ALA A 206 23.37 9.37 0.53
CA ALA A 206 23.25 8.37 1.59
C ALA A 206 24.37 8.55 2.65
N LYS A 207 24.14 8.04 3.86
CA LYS A 207 25.15 8.00 4.92
C LYS A 207 26.47 7.39 4.43
N PRO A 208 27.62 7.88 4.91
CA PRO A 208 28.91 7.26 4.62
C PRO A 208 28.89 5.75 4.91
N GLY A 209 29.35 4.96 3.94
CA GLY A 209 29.40 3.49 4.06
C GLY A 209 28.07 2.77 3.82
N TYR A 210 26.95 3.49 3.64
CA TYR A 210 25.66 2.84 3.32
C TYR A 210 25.66 2.26 1.90
N ILE A 211 26.24 2.97 0.93
CA ILE A 211 26.40 2.49 -0.44
C ILE A 211 27.78 1.85 -0.58
N ASN A 212 27.81 0.54 -0.86
CA ASN A 212 29.04 -0.14 -1.24
C ASN A 212 29.20 -0.14 -2.77
N ALA A 213 29.86 0.89 -3.30
CA ALA A 213 30.09 1.01 -4.73
C ALA A 213 30.93 -0.15 -5.33
N ALA A 214 31.74 -0.84 -4.52
CA ALA A 214 32.54 -1.98 -4.98
C ALA A 214 31.70 -3.24 -5.20
N GLU A 215 30.57 -3.38 -4.50
CA GLU A 215 29.62 -4.48 -4.64
C GLU A 215 28.42 -4.12 -5.53
N ALA A 216 28.36 -2.89 -6.04
CA ALA A 216 27.29 -2.47 -6.91
C ALA A 216 27.25 -3.36 -8.16
N PRO A 217 26.07 -3.85 -8.57
CA PRO A 217 25.95 -4.61 -9.81
C PRO A 217 26.48 -3.74 -10.94
N LYS A 218 27.34 -4.33 -11.79
CA LYS A 218 27.79 -3.66 -13.01
C LYS A 218 26.54 -3.33 -13.82
N GLY A 219 26.32 -2.04 -14.10
CA GLY A 219 25.24 -1.60 -14.95
C GLY A 219 25.28 -2.32 -16.31
N LEU A 220 24.13 -2.38 -16.97
CA LEU A 220 24.08 -2.78 -18.38
C LEU A 220 24.75 -1.66 -19.18
N PHE A 221 26.00 -1.88 -19.59
CA PHE A 221 26.72 -1.07 -20.57
C PHE A 221 26.96 -1.91 -21.82
#